data_AF-A0A9W7Y368-F1
#
_entry.id   AF-A0A9W7Y368-F1
#
_cell.length_a   1.000
_cell.length_b   1.000
_cell.length_c   1.000
_cell.angle_alpha   90.00
_cell.angle_beta   90.00
_cell.angle_gamma   90.00
#
_symmetry.space_group_name_H-M   'P 1'
#
loop_
_entity.id
_entity.type
_entity.pdbx_description
1 polymer ?
#
loop_
_entity_poly.entity_id
_entity_poly.type
_entity_poly.pdbx_seq_one_letter_code
_entity_poly.pdbx_strand_id
1 'polypeptide(L)'
;MESTENSHTEIQGAEGVRYHKLLSVLDRSLASVVDSFKLEELQAIFPDLAQQIPEKLADSYEQISSYLRNSANADFQAILMQYDMAIKLAGLDKLVGEAIERKAAASNDGKQPITSMSPETINRGRSAAIKQVELERVPF
;
A
#
# COMPACT_ATOMS: atom_id res chain seq x y z
N MET A 1 -28.64 -14.96 -21.53
CA MET A 1 -27.35 -15.34 -20.93
C MET A 1 -26.42 -14.17 -21.19
N GLU A 2 -26.35 -13.30 -20.20
CA GLU A 2 -25.81 -11.96 -20.30
C GLU A 2 -24.32 -12.00 -19.94
N SER A 3 -23.49 -11.55 -20.87
CA SER A 3 -22.04 -11.57 -20.82
C SER A 3 -21.53 -10.72 -19.66
N THR A 4 -21.06 -11.38 -18.61
CA THR A 4 -20.25 -10.77 -17.56
C THR A 4 -18.81 -11.18 -17.83
N GLU A 5 -18.02 -10.37 -18.53
CA GLU A 5 -16.56 -10.40 -18.41
C GLU A 5 -15.87 -9.25 -19.16
N ASN A 6 -14.78 -8.79 -18.55
CA ASN A 6 -13.75 -7.87 -19.03
C ASN A 6 -13.93 -6.36 -18.83
N SER A 7 -13.89 -5.97 -17.55
CA SER A 7 -13.26 -4.71 -17.12
C SER A 7 -12.10 -5.00 -16.14
N HIS A 8 -11.23 -5.94 -16.48
CA HIS A 8 -9.90 -6.08 -15.86
C HIS A 8 -8.87 -5.46 -16.81
N THR A 9 -9.04 -4.17 -17.08
CA THR A 9 -8.14 -3.39 -17.92
C THR A 9 -6.87 -3.11 -17.12
N GLU A 10 -5.86 -3.92 -17.35
CA GLU A 10 -4.44 -3.55 -17.38
C GLU A 10 -3.94 -2.63 -16.24
N ILE A 11 -3.82 -3.18 -15.03
CA ILE A 11 -2.89 -2.66 -14.01
C ILE A 11 -1.75 -3.66 -13.85
N GLN A 12 -1.01 -3.89 -14.94
CA GLN A 12 0.22 -4.71 -14.93
C GLN A 12 1.47 -3.91 -15.29
N GLY A 13 1.40 -2.57 -15.35
CA GLY A 13 2.49 -1.75 -15.90
C GLY A 13 3.33 -0.92 -14.93
N ALA A 14 2.87 -0.61 -13.72
CA ALA A 14 3.68 0.18 -12.79
C ALA A 14 3.21 -0.04 -11.35
N GLU A 15 3.91 -0.91 -10.63
CA GLU A 15 3.90 -0.85 -9.17
C GLU A 15 4.25 0.58 -8.74
N GLY A 16 3.30 1.31 -8.18
CA GLY A 16 3.49 2.72 -7.82
C GLY A 16 4.70 2.90 -6.89
N VAL A 17 5.36 4.06 -6.96
CA VAL A 17 6.56 4.36 -6.15
C VAL A 17 6.29 4.12 -4.66
N ARG A 18 5.08 4.44 -4.20
CA ARG A 18 4.65 4.21 -2.82
C ARG A 18 4.44 2.74 -2.49
N TYR A 19 3.94 1.93 -3.43
CA TYR A 19 3.78 0.50 -3.23
C TYR A 19 5.14 -0.19 -3.11
N HIS A 20 6.09 0.12 -3.99
CA HIS A 20 7.45 -0.38 -3.87
C HIS A 20 8.12 0.06 -2.56
N LYS A 21 7.89 1.32 -2.14
CA LYS A 21 8.41 1.80 -0.86
C LYS A 21 7.81 1.05 0.32
N LEU A 22 6.52 0.73 0.28
CA LEU A 22 5.85 -0.08 1.29
C LEU A 22 6.48 -1.46 1.40
N LEU A 23 6.66 -2.17 0.28
CA LEU A 23 7.33 -3.48 0.23
C LEU A 23 8.73 -3.41 0.84
N SER A 24 9.54 -2.44 0.41
CA SER A 24 10.90 -2.24 0.94
C SER A 24 10.93 -1.98 2.45
N VAL A 25 9.95 -1.25 2.99
CA VAL A 25 9.85 -1.00 4.43
C VAL A 25 9.43 -2.26 5.19
N LEU A 26 8.49 -3.04 4.65
CA LEU A 26 8.08 -4.32 5.24
C LEU A 26 9.25 -5.29 5.28
N ASP A 27 9.97 -5.47 4.17
CA ASP A 27 11.14 -6.34 4.08
C ASP A 27 12.23 -5.92 5.06
N ARG A 28 12.55 -4.61 5.11
CA ARG A 28 13.55 -4.08 6.05
C ARG A 28 13.14 -4.30 7.50
N SER A 29 11.86 -4.13 7.82
CA SER A 29 11.36 -4.28 9.19
C SER A 29 11.41 -5.74 9.61
N LEU A 30 11.02 -6.66 8.73
CA LEU A 30 11.08 -8.09 8.97
C LEU A 30 12.53 -8.56 9.12
N ALA A 31 13.43 -8.12 8.24
CA ALA A 31 14.86 -8.42 8.35
C ALA A 31 15.42 -7.94 9.69
N SER A 32 15.08 -6.71 10.11
CA SER A 32 15.52 -6.18 11.40
C SER A 32 15.05 -7.01 12.61
N VAL A 33 13.86 -7.62 12.53
CA VAL A 33 13.35 -8.49 13.60
C VAL A 33 14.07 -9.83 13.59
N VAL A 34 14.21 -10.46 12.41
CA VAL A 34 14.89 -11.76 12.29
C VAL A 34 16.36 -11.65 12.69
N ASP A 35 17.04 -10.58 12.29
CA ASP A 35 18.47 -10.35 12.59
C ASP A 35 18.71 -10.00 14.06
N SER A 36 17.67 -9.57 14.80
CA SER A 36 17.76 -9.31 16.23
C SER A 36 17.82 -10.59 17.06
N PHE A 37 17.19 -11.66 16.58
CA PHE A 37 17.22 -12.97 17.23
C PHE A 37 18.51 -13.68 16.84
N LYS A 38 19.41 -13.90 17.79
CA LYS A 38 20.71 -14.52 17.52
C LYS A 38 20.85 -15.92 18.10
N LEU A 39 21.68 -16.74 17.48
CA LEU A 39 21.95 -18.09 17.95
C LEU A 39 22.56 -18.09 19.36
N GLU A 40 23.38 -17.09 19.71
CA GLU A 40 23.99 -17.00 21.05
C GLU A 40 22.93 -16.77 22.14
N GLU A 41 21.87 -16.03 21.84
CA GLU A 41 20.75 -15.82 22.76
C GLU A 41 20.00 -17.14 22.98
N LEU A 42 19.81 -17.92 21.91
CA LEU A 42 19.19 -19.24 22.01
C LEU A 42 20.05 -20.23 22.82
N GLN A 43 21.37 -20.22 22.62
CA GLN A 43 22.31 -21.03 23.40
C GLN A 43 22.34 -20.62 24.88
N ALA A 44 22.20 -19.33 25.18
CA ALA A 44 22.12 -18.84 26.55
C ALA A 44 20.83 -19.30 27.27
N ILE A 45 19.72 -19.42 26.52
CA ILE A 45 18.44 -19.93 27.06
C ILE A 45 18.49 -21.46 27.26
N PHE A 46 19.21 -22.19 26.39
CA PHE A 46 19.33 -23.64 26.43
C PHE A 46 20.79 -24.13 26.58
N PRO A 47 21.47 -23.83 27.70
CA PRO A 47 22.90 -24.06 27.86
C PRO A 47 23.28 -25.55 27.81
N ASP A 48 22.51 -26.42 28.46
CA ASP A 48 22.76 -27.86 28.46
C ASP A 48 22.59 -28.45 27.06
N LEU A 49 21.59 -27.97 26.32
CA LEU A 49 21.31 -28.41 24.95
C LEU A 49 22.39 -27.94 23.98
N ALA A 50 22.87 -26.71 24.16
CA ALA A 50 23.97 -26.14 23.39
C ALA A 50 25.28 -26.93 23.59
N GLN A 51 25.50 -27.51 24.77
CA GLN A 51 26.65 -28.38 25.03
C GLN A 51 26.47 -29.79 24.45
N GLN A 52 25.26 -30.36 24.57
CA GLN A 52 25.00 -31.75 24.15
C GLN A 52 24.82 -31.91 22.64
N ILE A 53 24.13 -30.97 21.99
CA ILE A 53 23.74 -31.06 20.58
C ILE A 53 23.77 -29.69 19.87
N PRO A 54 24.93 -29.02 19.78
CA PRO A 54 25.05 -27.68 19.20
C PRO A 54 24.55 -27.58 17.75
N GLU A 55 24.80 -28.61 16.93
CA GLU A 55 24.36 -28.65 15.53
C GLU A 55 22.84 -28.62 15.39
N LYS A 56 22.13 -29.49 16.14
CA LYS A 56 20.66 -29.53 16.12
C LYS A 56 20.03 -28.23 16.60
N LEU A 57 20.69 -27.55 17.54
CA LEU A 57 20.23 -26.26 18.03
C LEU A 57 20.41 -25.17 16.96
N ALA A 58 21.52 -25.19 16.23
CA ALA A 58 21.76 -24.29 15.09
C ALA A 58 20.77 -24.56 13.94
N ASP A 59 20.50 -25.82 13.60
CA ASP A 59 19.50 -26.19 12.60
C ASP A 59 18.11 -25.70 13.00
N SER A 60 17.74 -25.86 14.28
CA SER A 60 16.46 -25.38 14.80
C SER A 60 16.35 -23.86 14.73
N TYR A 61 17.44 -23.14 15.05
CA TYR A 61 17.50 -21.69 14.91
C TYR A 61 17.30 -21.24 13.46
N GLU A 62 17.95 -21.90 12.50
CA GLU A 62 17.78 -21.60 11.07
C GLU A 62 16.35 -21.88 10.61
N GLN A 63 15.76 -23.01 11.04
CA GLN A 63 14.38 -23.36 10.73
C GLN A 63 13.38 -22.33 11.27
N ILE A 64 13.54 -21.90 12.53
CA ILE A 64 12.67 -20.88 13.15
C ILE A 64 12.80 -19.56 12.40
N SER A 65 14.03 -19.14 12.09
CA SER A 65 14.30 -17.88 11.38
C SER A 65 13.71 -17.89 9.97
N SER A 66 13.87 -19.00 9.25
CA SER A 66 13.32 -19.20 7.91
C SER A 66 11.79 -19.26 7.94
N TYR A 67 11.21 -20.01 8.87
CA TYR A 67 9.76 -20.10 9.04
C TYR A 67 9.15 -18.73 9.34
N LEU A 68 9.71 -17.99 10.29
CA LEU A 68 9.23 -16.65 10.63
C LEU A 68 9.26 -15.71 9.41
N ARG A 69 10.38 -15.71 8.67
CA ARG A 69 10.53 -14.88 7.47
C ARG A 69 9.49 -15.25 6.40
N ASN A 70 9.33 -16.54 6.12
CA ASN A 70 8.43 -17.01 5.07
C ASN A 70 6.95 -16.83 5.44
N SER A 71 6.57 -17.14 6.69
CA SER A 71 5.21 -16.98 7.18
C SER A 71 4.81 -15.51 7.20
N ALA A 72 5.66 -14.63 7.75
CA ALA A 72 5.37 -13.19 7.80
C ALA A 72 5.26 -12.57 6.41
N ASN A 73 6.13 -12.96 5.47
CA ASN A 73 6.03 -12.50 4.09
C ASN A 73 4.74 -12.98 3.42
N ALA A 74 4.34 -14.24 3.63
CA ALA A 74 3.09 -14.76 3.10
C ALA A 74 1.88 -13.98 3.64
N ASP A 75 1.87 -13.69 4.93
CA ASP A 75 0.81 -12.92 5.59
C ASP A 75 0.76 -11.47 5.08
N PHE A 76 1.92 -10.82 4.91
CA PHE A 76 1.98 -9.48 4.31
C PHE A 76 1.41 -9.46 2.90
N GLN A 77 1.78 -10.42 2.05
CA GLN A 77 1.25 -10.50 0.69
C GLN A 77 -0.26 -10.74 0.69
N ALA A 78 -0.76 -11.63 1.56
CA ALA A 78 -2.19 -11.88 1.69
C ALA A 78 -2.97 -10.61 2.07
N ILE A 79 -2.45 -9.82 3.02
CA ILE A 79 -3.06 -8.53 3.40
C ILE A 79 -3.00 -7.53 2.25
N LEU A 80 -1.84 -7.36 1.60
CA LEU A 80 -1.69 -6.42 0.49
C LEU A 80 -2.65 -6.73 -0.66
N MET A 81 -2.85 -8.01 -0.96
CA MET A 81 -3.83 -8.49 -1.94
C MET A 81 -5.27 -8.26 -1.47
N GLN A 82 -5.60 -8.62 -0.24
CA GLN A 82 -6.96 -8.47 0.31
C GLN A 82 -7.47 -7.02 0.23
N TYR A 83 -6.57 -6.04 0.40
CA TYR A 83 -6.92 -4.63 0.38
C TYR A 83 -6.61 -3.93 -0.95
N ASP A 84 -6.27 -4.67 -2.01
CA ASP A 84 -5.90 -4.11 -3.32
C ASP A 84 -4.89 -2.95 -3.21
N MET A 85 -3.90 -3.10 -2.33
CA MET A 85 -3.02 -2.00 -1.93
C MET A 85 -2.22 -1.43 -3.10
N ALA A 86 -1.83 -2.27 -4.06
CA ALA A 86 -1.17 -1.83 -5.29
C ALA A 86 -2.03 -0.82 -6.07
N ILE A 87 -3.33 -1.13 -6.24
CA ILE A 87 -4.28 -0.28 -6.98
C ILE A 87 -4.52 1.03 -6.22
N LYS A 88 -4.77 0.94 -4.90
CA LYS A 88 -5.04 2.12 -4.08
C LYS A 88 -3.85 3.08 -4.05
N LEU A 89 -2.63 2.56 -3.92
CA LEU A 89 -1.42 3.38 -3.87
C LEU A 89 -1.04 3.94 -5.26
N ALA A 90 -1.24 3.19 -6.34
CA ALA A 90 -1.09 3.72 -7.68
C ALA A 90 -2.11 4.85 -7.96
N GLY A 91 -3.36 4.68 -7.52
CA GLY A 91 -4.37 5.75 -7.57
C GLY A 91 -3.94 6.99 -6.79
N LEU A 92 -3.37 6.81 -5.60
CA LEU A 92 -2.84 7.90 -4.80
C LEU A 92 -1.64 8.61 -5.48
N ASP A 93 -0.74 7.85 -6.09
CA ASP A 93 0.39 8.40 -6.88
C ASP A 93 -0.11 9.29 -8.00
N LYS A 94 -1.13 8.84 -8.75
CA LYS A 94 -1.79 9.63 -9.79
C LYS A 94 -2.43 10.91 -9.23
N LEU A 95 -3.23 10.81 -8.16
CA LEU A 95 -3.89 11.97 -7.54
C LEU A 95 -2.88 13.03 -7.07
N VAL A 96 -1.75 12.60 -6.53
CA VAL A 96 -0.69 13.52 -6.10
C VAL A 96 0.00 14.17 -7.29
N GLY A 97 0.27 13.42 -8.36
CA GLY A 97 0.78 13.97 -9.62
C GLY A 97 -0.13 15.07 -10.18
N GLU A 98 -1.42 14.78 -10.32
CA GLU A 98 -2.43 15.74 -10.79
C GLU A 98 -2.55 16.97 -9.88
N ALA A 99 -2.38 16.81 -8.56
CA ALA A 99 -2.40 17.93 -7.63
C ALA A 99 -1.15 18.82 -7.78
N ILE A 100 0.02 18.23 -8.00
CA ILE A 100 1.27 18.96 -8.26
C ILE A 100 1.17 19.73 -9.58
N GLU A 101 0.68 19.11 -10.64
CA GLU A 101 0.45 19.75 -11.94
C GLU A 101 -0.54 20.91 -11.82
N ARG A 102 -1.67 20.69 -11.13
CA ARG A 102 -2.64 21.77 -10.84
C ARG A 102 -2.01 22.91 -10.07
N LYS A 103 -1.17 22.63 -9.06
CA LYS A 103 -0.47 23.67 -8.31
C LYS A 103 0.49 24.47 -9.21
N ALA A 104 1.23 23.80 -10.09
CA ALA A 104 2.14 24.46 -11.03
C ALA A 104 1.38 25.35 -12.04
N ALA A 105 0.27 24.83 -12.58
CA ALA A 105 -0.58 25.55 -13.53
C ALA A 105 -1.40 26.71 -12.87
N ALA A 106 -1.80 26.56 -11.61
CA ALA A 106 -2.67 27.50 -10.89
C ALA A 106 -1.93 28.66 -10.20
N SER A 107 -0.71 28.99 -10.63
CA SER A 107 0.05 30.15 -10.13
C SER A 107 -0.69 31.51 -10.27
N ASN A 108 -1.89 31.55 -10.87
CA ASN A 108 -2.74 32.74 -11.04
C ASN A 108 -4.21 32.60 -10.60
N ASP A 109 -4.68 31.45 -10.08
CA ASP A 109 -6.11 31.23 -9.83
C ASP A 109 -6.30 30.67 -8.41
N GLY A 110 -6.61 31.56 -7.44
CA GLY A 110 -6.59 31.34 -5.98
C GLY A 110 -7.56 30.31 -5.40
N LYS A 111 -7.70 29.14 -6.04
CA LYS A 111 -8.53 28.02 -5.62
C LYS A 111 -8.05 27.46 -4.29
N GLN A 112 -8.92 27.58 -3.29
CA GLN A 112 -8.67 27.13 -1.92
C GLN A 112 -8.90 25.61 -1.77
N PRO A 113 -8.20 24.94 -0.84
CA PRO A 113 -8.48 23.55 -0.49
C PRO A 113 -9.95 23.33 -0.07
N ILE A 114 -10.50 22.15 -0.35
CA ILE A 114 -11.90 21.81 0.03
C ILE A 114 -12.12 21.93 1.55
N THR A 115 -11.07 21.71 2.35
CA THR A 115 -11.12 21.81 3.82
C THR A 115 -11.39 23.21 4.35
N SER A 116 -11.21 24.25 3.55
CA SER A 116 -11.56 25.63 3.91
C SER A 116 -12.92 26.08 3.35
N MET A 117 -13.68 25.19 2.71
CA MET A 117 -14.96 25.52 2.10
C MET A 117 -16.13 25.08 2.99
N SER A 118 -17.18 25.90 3.04
CA SER A 118 -18.41 25.51 3.74
C SER A 118 -19.12 24.35 3.01
N PRO A 119 -19.84 23.47 3.74
CA PRO A 119 -20.60 22.38 3.12
C PRO A 119 -21.57 22.85 2.02
N GLU A 120 -22.17 24.02 2.17
CA GLU A 120 -23.05 24.62 1.16
C GLU A 120 -22.30 24.94 -0.14
N THR A 121 -21.06 25.41 -0.05
CA THR A 121 -20.26 25.74 -1.23
C THR A 121 -19.86 24.48 -2.00
N ILE A 122 -19.54 23.41 -1.28
CA ILE A 122 -19.24 22.09 -1.87
C ILE A 122 -20.46 21.54 -2.60
N ASN A 123 -21.63 21.57 -1.95
CA ASN A 123 -22.89 21.10 -2.55
C ASN A 123 -23.25 21.93 -3.78
N ARG A 124 -23.16 23.27 -3.69
CA ARG A 124 -23.43 24.17 -4.81
C ARG A 124 -22.50 23.90 -5.99
N GLY A 125 -21.20 23.73 -5.74
CA GLY A 125 -20.22 23.41 -6.79
C GLY A 125 -20.53 22.08 -7.50
N ARG A 126 -20.87 21.04 -6.74
CA ARG A 126 -21.29 19.74 -7.31
C ARG A 126 -22.59 19.86 -8.12
N SER A 127 -23.59 20.57 -7.61
CA SER A 127 -24.88 20.73 -8.28
C SER A 127 -24.79 21.59 -9.54
N ALA A 128 -23.88 22.56 -9.60
CA ALA A 128 -23.71 23.43 -10.77
C ALA A 128 -23.27 22.63 -12.01
N ALA A 129 -22.31 21.71 -11.84
CA ALA A 129 -21.85 20.85 -12.93
C ALA A 129 -22.98 19.97 -13.49
N ILE A 130 -23.80 19.38 -12.60
CA ILE A 130 -24.95 18.55 -13.00
C ILE A 130 -25.98 19.39 -13.76
N LYS A 131 -26.33 20.58 -13.23
CA LYS A 131 -27.30 21.48 -13.87
C LYS A 131 -26.86 21.94 -15.26
N GLN A 132 -25.56 22.10 -15.48
CA GLN A 132 -25.03 22.52 -16.77
C GLN A 132 -25.17 21.42 -17.83
N VAL A 133 -24.88 20.16 -17.46
CA VAL A 133 -25.11 19.00 -18.33
C VAL A 133 -26.58 18.83 -18.70
N GLU A 134 -27.50 19.06 -17.75
CA GLU A 134 -28.94 18.98 -18.02
C GLU A 134 -29.44 20.14 -18.89
N LEU A 135 -28.85 21.35 -18.77
CA LEU A 135 -29.18 22.49 -19.64
C LEU A 135 -28.85 22.21 -21.11
N GLU A 136 -27.72 21.54 -21.37
CA GLU A 136 -27.28 21.16 -22.72
C GLU A 136 -28.14 20.05 -23.33
N ARG A 137 -28.84 19.27 -22.49
CA ARG A 137 -29.75 18.19 -22.93
C ARG A 137 -31.14 18.67 -23.34
N VAL A 138 -31.59 19.84 -22.88
CA VAL A 138 -32.93 20.35 -23.20
C VAL A 138 -32.86 21.18 -24.49
N PRO A 139 -33.40 20.70 -25.62
CA PRO A 139 -33.59 21.57 -26.78
C PRO A 139 -34.70 22.57 -26.46
N PHE A 140 -34.44 23.85 -26.71
CA PHE A 140 -35.44 24.92 -26.64
C PHE A 140 -36.50 24.76 -27.73
#